data_AF-A0A975LH14-F1
#
_entry.id   AF-A0A975LH14-F1
#
_cell.length_a   1.000
_cell.length_b   1.000
_cell.length_c   1.000
_cell.angle_alpha   90.00
_cell.angle_beta   90.00
_cell.angle_gamma   90.00
#
_symmetry.space_group_name_H-M   'P 1'
#
loop_
_entity.id
_entity.type
_entity.pdbx_description
1 polymer ?
#
loop_
_entity_poly.entity_id
_entity_poly.type
_entity_poly.pdbx_seq_one_letter_code
_entity_poly.pdbx_strand_id
1 'polypeptide(L)'
;MKEKDIITKAVSMNMPDIESIKEICVNQTIMINKDKYQKCIWIKRLTPIVFILLFVFILVLSGGTINHRYNLIATTTEEIYIVPHWDDLSIEEKYGEIEYNNSRYTSAISEINNSEIVNLLGETTASGYDVYNDKEYTINCSVYSIKSIASNAVVAVKFDEYEGYYSYINNSYNPESLGNLIDDLNLHKNLGFNKIYYSYWKDGILENGNYIQMEYTLSDTSVIWDILLSDTSLKNEGDTYYGATKMGISIDVKNVGHKNISLAVNDAGYLQTNILNTGKTFFIGKDKVEYFIDYVLTNGTGTRIQRDSETADTTKNE
;
A
#
# COMPACT_ATOMS: atom_id res chain seq x y z
N MET A 1 44.85 -30.95 40.36
CA MET A 1 43.39 -30.90 40.10
C MET A 1 43.13 -31.92 39.01
N LYS A 2 42.39 -32.99 39.32
CA LYS A 2 42.26 -34.18 38.46
C LYS A 2 41.05 -34.00 37.54
N GLU A 3 41.11 -34.58 36.34
CA GLU A 3 40.15 -34.52 35.23
C GLU A 3 38.66 -34.67 35.61
N LYS A 4 38.34 -35.28 36.76
CA LYS A 4 36.97 -35.40 37.29
C LYS A 4 36.36 -34.10 37.85
N ASP A 5 37.17 -33.08 38.13
CA ASP A 5 36.67 -31.79 38.68
C ASP A 5 36.14 -30.84 37.60
N ILE A 6 36.50 -31.04 36.32
CA ILE A 6 36.01 -30.21 35.21
C ILE A 6 34.63 -30.68 34.73
N ILE A 7 34.38 -31.99 34.74
CA ILE A 7 33.10 -32.57 34.31
C ILE A 7 31.97 -32.22 35.31
N THR A 8 32.27 -32.19 36.61
CA THR A 8 31.26 -31.87 37.64
C THR A 8 30.83 -30.40 37.59
N LYS A 9 31.70 -29.49 37.14
CA LYS A 9 31.37 -28.06 37.00
C LYS A 9 30.61 -27.73 35.71
N ALA A 10 30.67 -28.61 34.69
CA ALA A 10 29.86 -28.49 33.48
C ALA A 10 28.42 -28.99 33.66
N VAL A 11 28.17 -29.85 34.66
CA VAL A 11 26.83 -30.41 34.95
C VAL A 11 26.02 -29.53 35.91
N SER A 12 26.61 -28.49 36.53
CA SER A 12 25.91 -27.59 37.46
C SER A 12 25.69 -26.16 36.93
N MET A 13 25.98 -25.90 35.65
CA MET A 13 25.51 -24.67 35.01
C MET A 13 24.13 -24.94 34.42
N ASN A 14 23.10 -24.30 34.97
CA ASN A 14 21.77 -24.26 34.36
C ASN A 14 21.93 -23.82 32.90
N MET A 15 21.83 -24.78 31.98
CA MET A 15 21.68 -24.46 30.58
C MET A 15 20.35 -23.71 30.43
N PRO A 16 20.33 -22.53 29.79
CA PRO A 16 19.08 -21.90 29.43
C PRO A 16 18.24 -22.88 28.60
N ASP A 17 16.94 -22.93 28.90
CA ASP A 17 15.94 -23.74 28.20
C ASP A 17 16.12 -23.61 26.67
N ILE A 18 15.91 -24.69 25.94
CA ILE A 18 15.98 -24.74 24.48
C ILE A 18 15.10 -23.66 23.85
N GLU A 19 13.98 -23.29 24.48
CA GLU A 19 13.15 -22.15 24.07
C GLU A 19 13.86 -20.81 24.23
N SER A 20 14.55 -20.57 25.35
CA SER A 20 15.31 -19.34 25.57
C SER A 20 16.55 -19.22 24.64
N ILE A 21 17.17 -20.34 24.24
CA ILE A 21 18.22 -20.34 23.22
C ILE A 21 17.63 -20.05 21.82
N LYS A 22 16.45 -20.60 21.51
CA LYS A 22 15.72 -20.28 20.25
C LYS A 22 15.33 -18.80 20.21
N GLU A 23 14.84 -18.24 21.31
CA GLU A 23 14.43 -16.84 21.39
C GLU A 23 15.61 -15.88 21.25
N ILE A 24 16.77 -16.18 21.87
CA ILE A 24 18.00 -15.40 21.70
C ILE A 24 18.52 -15.48 20.25
N CYS A 25 18.51 -16.66 19.62
CA CYS A 25 18.93 -16.84 18.23
C CYS A 25 17.98 -16.17 17.22
N VAL A 26 16.66 -16.21 17.46
CA VAL A 26 15.64 -15.52 16.65
C VAL A 26 15.78 -14.00 16.82
N ASN A 27 15.96 -13.50 18.04
CA ASN A 27 16.16 -12.07 18.29
C ASN A 27 17.47 -11.54 17.72
N GLN A 28 18.56 -12.31 17.74
CA GLN A 28 19.81 -11.94 17.08
C GLN A 28 19.66 -11.92 15.55
N THR A 29 18.90 -12.86 14.97
CA THR A 29 18.65 -12.91 13.52
C THR A 29 17.73 -11.76 13.07
N ILE A 30 16.74 -11.38 13.88
CA ILE A 30 15.86 -10.23 13.66
C ILE A 30 16.65 -8.92 13.76
N MET A 31 17.56 -8.78 14.74
CA MET A 31 18.42 -7.59 14.84
C MET A 31 19.43 -7.47 13.70
N ILE A 32 20.02 -8.58 13.25
CA ILE A 32 20.93 -8.60 12.07
C ILE A 32 20.16 -8.26 10.79
N ASN A 33 18.91 -8.71 10.64
CA ASN A 33 18.06 -8.34 9.50
C ASN A 33 17.58 -6.88 9.57
N LYS A 34 17.28 -6.34 10.76
CA LYS A 34 16.88 -4.94 10.95
C LYS A 34 17.99 -3.95 10.58
N ASP A 35 19.25 -4.28 10.92
CA ASP A 35 20.42 -3.47 10.56
C ASP A 35 20.77 -3.56 9.06
N LYS A 36 20.55 -4.74 8.43
CA LYS A 36 20.63 -4.89 6.96
C LYS A 36 19.51 -4.13 6.23
N TYR A 37 18.28 -4.14 6.75
CA TYR A 37 17.13 -3.48 6.14
C TYR A 37 17.24 -1.96 6.25
N GLN A 38 17.69 -1.43 7.40
CA GLN A 38 17.96 0.01 7.53
C GLN A 38 19.14 0.48 6.67
N LYS A 39 20.23 -0.29 6.57
CA LYS A 39 21.33 0.03 5.64
C LYS A 39 20.88 0.00 4.17
N CYS A 40 19.98 -0.90 3.78
CA CYS A 40 19.39 -0.94 2.43
C CYS A 40 18.47 0.25 2.12
N ILE A 41 17.78 0.82 3.11
CA ILE A 41 16.90 1.99 2.94
C ILE A 41 17.72 3.27 2.73
N TRP A 42 18.83 3.45 3.47
CA TRP A 42 19.74 4.59 3.26
C TRP A 42 20.53 4.49 1.94
N ILE A 43 20.89 3.27 1.50
CA ILE A 43 21.57 3.06 0.22
C ILE A 43 20.65 3.34 -0.97
N LYS A 44 19.35 3.02 -0.89
CA LYS A 44 18.36 3.27 -1.98
C LYS A 44 17.93 4.73 -2.12
N ARG A 45 18.08 5.57 -1.09
CA ARG A 45 17.72 7.00 -1.14
C ARG A 45 18.87 7.94 -1.53
N LEU A 46 20.11 7.46 -1.58
CA LEU A 46 21.30 8.24 -1.96
C LEU A 46 21.93 7.82 -3.31
N THR A 47 21.57 6.67 -3.87
CA THR A 47 22.17 6.18 -5.13
C THR A 47 21.82 6.97 -6.39
N PRO A 48 20.60 7.51 -6.60
CA PRO A 48 20.34 8.27 -7.83
C PRO A 48 21.06 9.63 -7.83
N ILE A 49 21.25 10.26 -6.67
CA ILE A 49 21.85 11.60 -6.57
C ILE A 49 23.39 11.53 -6.67
N VAL A 50 24.03 10.51 -6.08
CA VAL A 50 25.49 10.35 -6.16
C VAL A 50 25.92 9.84 -7.54
N PHE A 51 25.16 8.96 -8.20
CA PHE A 51 25.51 8.49 -9.54
C PHE A 51 25.36 9.59 -10.60
N ILE A 52 24.33 10.43 -10.56
CA ILE A 52 24.16 11.53 -11.53
C ILE A 52 25.28 12.58 -11.37
N LEU A 53 25.69 12.90 -10.14
CA LEU A 53 26.78 13.84 -9.89
C LEU A 53 28.16 13.25 -10.21
N LEU A 54 28.39 11.94 -10.02
CA LEU A 54 29.67 11.29 -10.41
C LEU A 54 29.77 11.09 -11.93
N PHE A 55 28.66 10.79 -12.63
CA PHE A 55 28.65 10.57 -14.09
C PHE A 55 28.88 11.86 -14.87
N VAL A 56 28.32 12.99 -14.39
CA VAL A 56 28.59 14.32 -14.97
C VAL A 56 30.03 14.77 -14.67
N PHE A 57 30.62 14.37 -13.53
CA PHE A 57 32.01 14.71 -13.20
C PHE A 57 33.05 13.86 -13.96
N ILE A 58 32.73 12.61 -14.31
CA ILE A 58 33.62 11.72 -15.09
C ILE A 58 33.56 12.03 -16.60
N LEU A 59 32.40 12.40 -17.14
CA LEU A 59 32.27 12.77 -18.56
C LEU A 59 32.94 14.12 -18.90
N VAL A 60 33.14 15.00 -17.92
CA VAL A 60 33.85 16.28 -18.10
C VAL A 60 35.37 16.14 -17.94
N LEU A 61 35.89 15.01 -17.41
CA LEU A 61 37.33 14.85 -17.09
C LEU A 61 38.08 13.77 -17.88
N SER A 62 37.44 12.97 -18.75
CA SER A 62 38.18 12.04 -19.61
C SER A 62 37.65 12.06 -21.04
N GLY A 63 38.19 12.99 -21.83
CA GLY A 63 38.33 12.75 -23.26
C GLY A 63 39.22 11.52 -23.47
N GLY A 64 38.62 10.38 -23.82
CA GLY A 64 39.36 9.14 -23.98
C GLY A 64 38.44 7.96 -24.28
N THR A 65 38.39 7.61 -25.56
CA THR A 65 37.86 6.36 -26.11
C THR A 65 38.43 5.14 -25.38
N ILE A 66 37.64 4.07 -25.16
CA ILE A 66 38.03 2.66 -25.38
C ILE A 66 36.79 1.76 -25.33
N ASN A 67 36.69 0.92 -26.36
CA ASN A 67 35.78 -0.20 -26.53
C ASN A 67 36.06 -1.31 -25.50
N HIS A 68 35.01 -1.91 -24.93
CA HIS A 68 35.00 -3.36 -24.72
C HIS A 68 33.58 -3.92 -24.82
N ARG A 69 33.45 -4.92 -25.70
CA ARG A 69 32.26 -5.74 -25.92
C ARG A 69 31.97 -6.59 -24.68
N TYR A 70 30.74 -6.52 -24.18
CA TYR A 70 30.07 -7.65 -23.53
C TYR A 70 28.66 -7.75 -24.13
N ASN A 71 28.37 -8.91 -24.74
CA ASN A 71 27.02 -9.30 -25.10
C ASN A 71 26.27 -9.62 -23.79
N LEU A 72 25.42 -8.70 -23.34
CA LEU A 72 24.32 -9.00 -22.43
C LEU A 72 23.05 -8.90 -23.26
N ILE A 73 22.47 -10.04 -23.60
CA ILE A 73 21.06 -10.10 -23.98
C ILE A 73 20.28 -9.91 -22.68
N ALA A 74 20.12 -8.65 -22.30
CA ALA A 74 19.15 -8.24 -21.30
C ALA A 74 17.85 -8.02 -22.06
N THR A 75 17.01 -9.04 -22.16
CA THR A 75 15.60 -8.83 -22.52
C THR A 75 14.86 -8.47 -21.25
N THR A 76 15.16 -7.28 -20.71
CA THR A 76 14.22 -6.61 -19.82
C THR A 76 13.12 -6.07 -20.71
N THR A 77 11.96 -6.74 -20.71
CA THR A 77 10.72 -6.07 -21.11
C THR A 77 10.49 -4.97 -20.09
N GLU A 78 11.02 -3.78 -20.38
CA GLU A 78 10.64 -2.55 -19.70
C GLU A 78 9.13 -2.41 -19.91
N GLU A 79 8.36 -2.40 -18.83
CA GLU A 79 6.98 -1.91 -18.89
C GLU A 79 7.06 -0.44 -19.28
N ILE A 80 6.85 -0.17 -20.57
CA ILE A 80 6.73 1.19 -21.08
C ILE A 80 5.37 1.71 -20.60
N TYR A 81 5.34 2.36 -19.44
CA TYR A 81 4.19 3.16 -19.05
C TYR A 81 4.15 4.38 -19.99
N ILE A 82 3.17 4.40 -20.89
CA ILE A 82 2.95 5.54 -21.77
C ILE A 82 2.29 6.63 -20.92
N VAL A 83 3.03 7.71 -20.67
CA VAL A 83 2.46 8.92 -20.05
C VAL A 83 1.49 9.54 -21.06
N PRO A 84 0.21 9.79 -20.71
CA PRO A 84 -0.71 10.46 -21.63
C PRO A 84 -0.23 11.88 -21.97
N HIS A 85 -0.51 12.35 -23.19
CA HIS A 85 -0.25 13.76 -23.53
C HIS A 85 -1.24 14.67 -22.80
N TRP A 86 -0.82 15.91 -22.50
CA TRP A 86 -1.64 16.89 -21.79
C TRP A 86 -3.03 17.04 -22.40
N ASP A 87 -3.14 17.15 -23.73
CA ASP A 87 -4.42 17.37 -24.40
C ASP A 87 -5.39 16.18 -24.29
N ASP A 88 -4.87 14.98 -24.05
CA ASP A 88 -5.65 13.74 -23.90
C ASP A 88 -6.19 13.55 -22.47
N LEU A 89 -5.68 14.30 -21.50
CA LEU A 89 -6.10 14.22 -20.10
C LEU A 89 -7.46 14.90 -19.87
N SER A 90 -8.29 14.29 -19.02
CA SER A 90 -9.46 14.93 -18.41
C SER A 90 -9.07 16.12 -17.52
N ILE A 91 -10.03 16.95 -17.13
CA ILE A 91 -9.73 18.19 -16.40
C ILE A 91 -9.11 17.92 -15.03
N GLU A 92 -9.60 16.90 -14.34
CA GLU A 92 -9.15 16.44 -13.03
C GLU A 92 -7.83 15.65 -13.08
N GLU A 93 -7.44 15.17 -14.25
CA GLU A 93 -6.11 14.61 -14.51
C GLU A 93 -5.10 15.71 -14.87
N LYS A 94 -5.53 16.72 -15.65
CA LYS A 94 -4.71 17.89 -15.99
C LYS A 94 -4.28 18.64 -14.74
N TYR A 95 -5.22 18.92 -13.84
CA TYR A 95 -5.00 19.75 -12.66
C TYR A 95 -5.02 18.92 -11.38
N GLY A 96 -4.23 17.85 -11.35
CA GLY A 96 -4.29 16.81 -10.33
C GLY A 96 -3.98 17.25 -8.89
N GLU A 97 -3.56 18.49 -8.63
CA GLU A 97 -3.15 18.94 -7.29
C GLU A 97 -3.72 20.30 -6.91
N ILE A 98 -4.05 20.47 -5.63
CA ILE A 98 -4.33 21.78 -5.01
C ILE A 98 -3.58 21.91 -3.68
N GLU A 99 -3.24 23.15 -3.31
CA GLU A 99 -2.91 23.50 -1.94
C GLU A 99 -4.08 24.27 -1.31
N TYR A 100 -4.61 23.76 -0.21
CA TYR A 100 -5.71 24.38 0.51
C TYR A 100 -5.56 24.17 2.01
N ASN A 101 -5.71 25.25 2.78
CA ASN A 101 -5.60 25.23 4.25
C ASN A 101 -4.31 24.54 4.76
N ASN A 102 -3.15 24.89 4.18
CA ASN A 102 -1.84 24.31 4.48
C ASN A 102 -1.73 22.78 4.29
N SER A 103 -2.61 22.20 3.47
CA SER A 103 -2.57 20.78 3.09
C SER A 103 -2.57 20.63 1.58
N ARG A 104 -1.83 19.65 1.08
CA ARG A 104 -1.83 19.25 -0.33
C ARG A 104 -2.90 18.21 -0.55
N TYR A 105 -3.77 18.45 -1.52
CA TYR A 105 -4.76 17.48 -1.95
C TYR A 105 -4.47 17.02 -3.38
N THR A 106 -4.74 15.75 -3.66
CA THR A 106 -4.59 15.16 -5.00
C THR A 106 -5.93 14.67 -5.53
N SER A 107 -6.14 14.83 -6.84
CA SER A 107 -7.32 14.34 -7.54
C SER A 107 -7.44 12.83 -7.38
N ALA A 108 -8.63 12.35 -7.03
CA ALA A 108 -8.95 10.92 -7.05
C ALA A 108 -9.50 10.46 -8.41
N ILE A 109 -9.50 11.34 -9.42
CA ILE A 109 -10.01 11.09 -10.77
C ILE A 109 -11.46 10.57 -10.71
N SER A 110 -12.29 11.28 -9.96
CA SER A 110 -13.70 10.93 -9.76
C SER A 110 -14.56 12.17 -9.65
N GLU A 111 -15.60 12.22 -10.48
CA GLU A 111 -16.66 13.20 -10.38
C GLU A 111 -17.58 12.90 -9.18
N ILE A 112 -18.06 13.95 -8.52
CA ILE A 112 -18.98 13.91 -7.39
C ILE A 112 -20.33 14.45 -7.85
N ASN A 113 -21.40 13.76 -7.47
CA ASN A 113 -22.76 14.21 -7.73
C ASN A 113 -23.06 15.54 -7.02
N ASN A 114 -23.64 16.51 -7.73
CA ASN A 114 -24.01 17.83 -7.18
C ASN A 114 -24.85 17.76 -5.89
N SER A 115 -25.66 16.71 -5.71
CA SER A 115 -26.49 16.52 -4.51
C SER A 115 -25.69 16.19 -3.23
N GLU A 116 -24.40 15.82 -3.37
CA GLU A 116 -23.48 15.56 -2.26
C GLU A 116 -22.67 16.81 -1.86
N ILE A 117 -22.74 17.89 -2.64
CA ILE A 117 -22.02 19.14 -2.36
C ILE A 117 -22.80 19.98 -1.35
N VAL A 118 -22.11 20.55 -0.36
CA VAL A 118 -22.75 21.28 0.74
C VAL A 118 -22.36 22.76 0.76
N ASN A 119 -21.16 23.11 1.27
CA ASN A 119 -20.74 24.49 1.48
C ASN A 119 -19.50 24.81 0.64
N LEU A 120 -19.44 26.03 0.11
CA LEU A 120 -18.19 26.62 -0.37
C LEU A 120 -17.26 26.82 0.85
N LEU A 121 -16.05 26.26 0.77
CA LEU A 121 -15.01 26.38 1.79
C LEU A 121 -14.00 27.48 1.45
N GLY A 122 -13.76 27.72 0.16
CA GLY A 122 -12.88 28.79 -0.30
C GLY A 122 -12.50 28.65 -1.76
N GLU A 123 -11.57 29.49 -2.20
CA GLU A 123 -11.03 29.50 -3.55
C GLU A 123 -9.52 29.23 -3.48
N THR A 124 -8.97 28.57 -4.50
CA THR A 124 -7.54 28.30 -4.64
C THR A 124 -7.18 28.09 -6.11
N THR A 125 -5.94 27.72 -6.36
CA THR A 125 -5.43 27.36 -7.69
C THR A 125 -5.10 25.87 -7.71
N ALA A 126 -5.55 25.17 -8.74
CA ALA A 126 -5.13 23.82 -9.06
C ALA A 126 -3.99 23.82 -10.07
N SER A 127 -3.08 22.86 -9.97
CA SER A 127 -1.92 22.74 -10.85
C SER A 127 -1.72 21.32 -11.37
N GLY A 128 -0.95 21.24 -12.46
CA GLY A 128 -0.43 19.98 -12.98
C GLY A 128 0.65 20.19 -14.03
N TYR A 129 1.30 19.09 -14.42
CA TYR A 129 2.54 19.12 -15.18
C TYR A 129 2.44 18.38 -16.51
N ASP A 130 2.77 19.07 -17.60
CA ASP A 130 2.94 18.49 -18.91
C ASP A 130 4.40 18.04 -19.09
N VAL A 131 4.60 16.73 -18.99
CA VAL A 131 5.91 16.08 -19.10
C VAL A 131 6.55 16.29 -20.47
N TYR A 132 5.75 16.38 -21.54
CA TYR A 132 6.26 16.46 -22.91
C TYR A 132 6.75 17.86 -23.26
N ASN A 133 6.10 18.89 -22.72
CA ASN A 133 6.45 20.29 -22.95
C ASN A 133 7.24 20.92 -21.79
N ASP A 134 7.56 20.14 -20.75
CA ASP A 134 8.29 20.59 -19.55
C ASP A 134 7.63 21.83 -18.90
N LYS A 135 6.30 21.78 -18.75
CA LYS A 135 5.50 22.96 -18.40
C LYS A 135 4.45 22.69 -17.34
N GLU A 136 4.42 23.55 -16.33
CA GLU A 136 3.36 23.59 -15.33
C GLU A 136 2.20 24.49 -15.81
N TYR A 137 0.98 24.00 -15.62
CA TYR A 137 -0.25 24.73 -15.87
C TYR A 137 -1.03 24.92 -14.58
N THR A 138 -1.78 26.02 -14.50
CA THR A 138 -2.61 26.35 -13.35
C THR A 138 -3.99 26.82 -13.78
N ILE A 139 -4.98 26.59 -12.93
CA ILE A 139 -6.35 27.07 -13.10
C ILE A 139 -6.95 27.47 -11.76
N ASN A 140 -7.76 28.53 -11.74
CA ASN A 140 -8.52 28.90 -10.54
C ASN A 140 -9.65 27.88 -10.29
N CYS A 141 -9.95 27.66 -9.02
CA CYS A 141 -10.99 26.73 -8.62
C CYS A 141 -11.59 27.10 -7.27
N SER A 142 -12.78 26.58 -7.02
CA SER A 142 -13.49 26.67 -5.75
C SER A 142 -13.48 25.30 -5.05
N VAL A 143 -13.25 25.31 -3.74
CA VAL A 143 -13.20 24.12 -2.87
C VAL A 143 -14.47 24.05 -2.05
N TYR A 144 -15.10 22.87 -1.99
CA TYR A 144 -16.38 22.63 -1.31
C TYR A 144 -16.29 21.45 -0.35
N SER A 145 -17.11 21.48 0.70
CA SER A 145 -17.32 20.32 1.58
C SER A 145 -18.28 19.32 0.95
N ILE A 146 -18.02 18.04 1.20
CA ILE A 146 -18.88 16.93 0.76
C ILE A 146 -19.74 16.47 1.95
N LYS A 147 -21.00 16.10 1.68
CA LYS A 147 -21.98 15.70 2.69
C LYS A 147 -21.47 14.54 3.55
N SER A 148 -21.46 14.76 4.86
CA SER A 148 -21.03 13.78 5.86
C SER A 148 -19.58 13.30 5.71
N ILE A 149 -18.73 14.04 4.99
CA ILE A 149 -17.30 13.75 4.84
C ILE A 149 -16.48 14.88 5.43
N ALA A 150 -15.47 14.54 6.23
CA ALA A 150 -14.61 15.52 6.84
C ALA A 150 -13.72 16.18 5.78
N SER A 151 -13.74 17.52 5.72
CA SER A 151 -13.02 18.29 4.69
C SER A 151 -11.50 18.27 4.88
N ASN A 152 -10.99 17.85 6.03
CA ASN A 152 -9.57 17.55 6.23
C ASN A 152 -9.15 16.20 5.62
N ALA A 153 -10.10 15.35 5.21
CA ALA A 153 -9.85 14.08 4.54
C ALA A 153 -10.04 14.21 3.03
N VAL A 154 -11.21 14.70 2.60
CA VAL A 154 -11.57 14.84 1.18
C VAL A 154 -12.38 16.11 0.98
N VAL A 155 -12.08 16.83 -0.10
CA VAL A 155 -12.84 18.00 -0.57
C VAL A 155 -13.32 17.78 -1.99
N ALA A 156 -14.33 18.56 -2.39
CA ALA A 156 -14.74 18.66 -3.78
C ALA A 156 -14.13 19.92 -4.41
N VAL A 157 -13.65 19.81 -5.64
CA VAL A 157 -13.09 20.93 -6.41
C VAL A 157 -13.96 21.19 -7.63
N LYS A 158 -14.32 22.45 -7.85
CA LYS A 158 -14.93 22.93 -9.09
C LYS A 158 -13.97 23.90 -9.77
N PHE A 159 -13.55 23.58 -10.99
CA PHE A 159 -12.67 24.45 -11.77
C PHE A 159 -13.45 25.60 -12.41
N ASP A 160 -12.82 26.75 -12.52
CA ASP A 160 -13.39 27.88 -13.26
C ASP A 160 -13.61 27.50 -14.72
N GLU A 161 -14.72 27.93 -15.32
CA GLU A 161 -15.09 27.66 -16.72
C GLU A 161 -15.47 26.20 -17.03
N TYR A 162 -15.39 25.28 -16.05
CA TYR A 162 -15.82 23.89 -16.20
C TYR A 162 -17.01 23.56 -15.29
N GLU A 163 -17.86 22.66 -15.78
CA GLU A 163 -18.94 22.08 -14.99
C GLU A 163 -18.44 20.84 -14.23
N GLY A 164 -19.18 20.46 -13.20
CA GLY A 164 -18.87 19.29 -12.37
C GLY A 164 -18.07 19.62 -11.11
N TYR A 165 -17.97 18.62 -10.24
CA TYR A 165 -17.20 18.65 -9.00
C TYR A 165 -16.36 17.39 -8.93
N TYR A 166 -15.11 17.51 -8.51
CA TYR A 166 -14.16 16.40 -8.52
C TYR A 166 -13.58 16.17 -7.13
N SER A 167 -13.42 14.92 -6.71
CA SER A 167 -12.91 14.58 -5.39
C SER A 167 -11.40 14.75 -5.29
N TYR A 168 -10.94 15.47 -4.27
CA TYR A 168 -9.54 15.70 -3.95
C TYR A 168 -9.24 15.21 -2.54
N ILE A 169 -8.23 14.35 -2.43
CA ILE A 169 -7.86 13.64 -1.20
C ILE A 169 -6.70 14.35 -0.54
N ASN A 170 -6.80 14.62 0.77
CA ASN A 170 -5.70 15.17 1.53
C ASN A 170 -4.59 14.13 1.70
N ASN A 171 -3.42 14.39 1.13
CA ASN A 171 -2.27 13.47 1.20
C ASN A 171 -1.73 13.31 2.63
N SER A 172 -2.04 14.25 3.52
CA SER A 172 -1.60 14.26 4.92
C SER A 172 -2.69 13.76 5.87
N TYR A 173 -3.84 13.29 5.36
CA TYR A 173 -4.91 12.79 6.22
C TYR A 173 -4.46 11.56 7.00
N ASN A 174 -4.46 11.71 8.33
CA ASN A 174 -4.09 10.68 9.26
C ASN A 174 -5.09 10.65 10.43
N PRO A 175 -6.08 9.75 10.42
CA PRO A 175 -7.07 9.65 11.49
C PRO A 175 -6.39 9.22 12.79
N GLU A 176 -6.87 9.70 13.93
CA GLU A 176 -6.31 9.31 15.24
C GLU A 176 -6.72 7.87 15.62
N SER A 177 -7.94 7.48 15.26
CA SER A 177 -8.54 6.18 15.58
C SER A 177 -9.27 5.56 14.39
N LEU A 178 -9.61 4.29 14.50
CA LEU A 178 -10.46 3.59 13.54
C LEU A 178 -11.85 4.24 13.44
N GLY A 179 -12.39 4.71 14.58
CA GLY A 179 -13.62 5.48 14.62
C GLY A 179 -13.55 6.76 13.80
N ASN A 180 -12.47 7.53 13.92
CA ASN A 180 -12.27 8.73 13.09
C ASN A 180 -12.24 8.36 11.61
N LEU A 181 -11.54 7.30 11.20
CA LEU A 181 -11.53 6.86 9.81
C LEU A 181 -12.94 6.52 9.30
N ILE A 182 -13.73 5.82 10.12
CA ILE A 182 -15.10 5.42 9.79
C ILE A 182 -16.01 6.64 9.67
N ASP A 183 -15.95 7.56 10.63
CA ASP A 183 -16.84 8.71 10.71
C ASP A 183 -16.47 9.78 9.67
N ASP A 184 -15.19 10.11 9.54
CA ASP A 184 -14.68 11.15 8.64
C ASP A 184 -14.96 10.83 7.17
N LEU A 185 -15.08 9.54 6.83
CA LEU A 185 -15.40 9.07 5.47
C LEU A 185 -16.83 8.50 5.35
N ASN A 186 -17.60 8.52 6.44
CA ASN A 186 -18.94 7.95 6.51
C ASN A 186 -18.99 6.51 5.94
N LEU A 187 -18.02 5.68 6.37
CA LEU A 187 -17.77 4.36 5.80
C LEU A 187 -18.96 3.41 5.98
N HIS A 188 -19.79 3.58 7.01
CA HIS A 188 -21.02 2.79 7.17
C HIS A 188 -21.95 2.84 5.95
N LYS A 189 -21.95 3.95 5.19
CA LYS A 189 -22.77 4.08 3.97
C LYS A 189 -21.97 3.86 2.69
N ASN A 190 -20.67 4.13 2.73
CA ASN A 190 -19.85 4.25 1.52
C ASN A 190 -18.92 3.06 1.27
N LEU A 191 -18.63 2.26 2.29
CA LEU A 191 -17.74 1.12 2.19
C LEU A 191 -18.47 -0.09 1.60
N GLY A 192 -18.00 -0.55 0.45
CA GLY A 192 -18.40 -1.81 -0.17
C GLY A 192 -17.32 -2.87 0.04
N PHE A 193 -17.74 -4.11 0.31
CA PHE A 193 -16.85 -5.26 0.36
C PHE A 193 -17.04 -6.13 -0.89
N ASN A 194 -15.93 -6.43 -1.55
CA ASN A 194 -15.89 -7.26 -2.75
C ASN A 194 -15.36 -8.66 -2.40
N LYS A 195 -14.37 -9.14 -3.14
CA LYS A 195 -13.74 -10.46 -2.93
C LYS A 195 -12.76 -10.42 -1.76
N ILE A 196 -12.69 -11.55 -1.06
CA ILE A 196 -11.70 -11.79 -0.01
C ILE A 196 -10.62 -12.71 -0.59
N TYR A 197 -9.36 -12.35 -0.43
CA TYR A 197 -8.21 -13.07 -0.96
C TYR A 197 -7.41 -13.71 0.15
N TYR A 198 -7.13 -14.99 -0.01
CA TYR A 198 -6.27 -15.74 0.90
C TYR A 198 -5.27 -16.54 0.07
N SER A 199 -3.98 -16.39 0.40
CA SER A 199 -2.92 -17.09 -0.29
C SER A 199 -2.05 -17.85 0.69
N TYR A 200 -1.71 -19.09 0.35
CA TYR A 200 -0.92 -19.96 1.20
C TYR A 200 -0.11 -20.94 0.38
N TRP A 201 0.99 -21.42 0.95
CA TRP A 201 1.79 -22.50 0.39
C TRP A 201 1.18 -23.83 0.82
N LYS A 202 0.83 -24.68 -0.15
CA LYS A 202 0.36 -26.04 0.14
C LYS A 202 1.44 -26.76 0.96
N ASP A 203 1.04 -27.37 2.06
CA ASP A 203 1.92 -28.07 3.01
C ASP A 203 2.90 -27.16 3.78
N GLY A 204 2.78 -25.83 3.66
CA GLY A 204 3.61 -24.86 4.38
C GLY A 204 5.06 -24.76 3.89
N ILE A 205 5.40 -25.42 2.78
CA ILE A 205 6.78 -25.50 2.26
C ILE A 205 6.93 -24.59 1.04
N LEU A 206 7.70 -23.51 1.20
CA LEU A 206 8.00 -22.51 0.17
C LEU A 206 8.70 -23.14 -1.06
N GLU A 207 9.63 -24.08 -0.83
CA GLU A 207 10.50 -24.67 -1.86
C GLU A 207 9.76 -25.52 -2.89
N ASN A 208 8.58 -26.03 -2.54
CA ASN A 208 7.80 -26.91 -3.41
C ASN A 208 7.04 -26.15 -4.51
N GLY A 209 7.08 -24.82 -4.53
CA GLY A 209 6.43 -24.01 -5.57
C GLY A 209 4.91 -24.03 -5.54
N ASN A 210 4.29 -24.74 -4.58
CA ASN A 210 2.84 -24.98 -4.53
C ASN A 210 2.09 -23.82 -3.87
N TYR A 211 2.21 -22.63 -4.45
CA TYR A 211 1.46 -21.46 -4.03
C TYR A 211 0.00 -21.55 -4.49
N ILE A 212 -0.93 -21.45 -3.55
CA ILE A 212 -2.37 -21.46 -3.81
C ILE A 212 -2.91 -20.06 -3.51
N GLN A 213 -3.66 -19.51 -4.47
CA GLN A 213 -4.42 -18.29 -4.30
C GLN A 213 -5.90 -18.64 -4.37
N MET A 214 -6.64 -18.22 -3.35
CA MET A 214 -8.07 -18.43 -3.23
C MET A 214 -8.76 -17.07 -3.20
N GLU A 215 -9.90 -16.98 -3.85
CA GLU A 215 -10.89 -15.93 -3.61
C GLU A 215 -12.09 -16.50 -2.87
N TYR A 216 -12.66 -15.72 -1.96
CA TYR A 216 -13.84 -16.05 -1.18
C TYR A 216 -14.89 -14.96 -1.33
N THR A 217 -16.15 -15.38 -1.25
CA THR A 217 -17.30 -14.51 -1.05
C THR A 217 -18.05 -14.92 0.21
N LEU A 218 -18.47 -13.94 1.00
CA LEU A 218 -19.39 -14.13 2.12
C LEU A 218 -20.80 -13.74 1.69
N SER A 219 -21.81 -14.52 2.09
CA SER A 219 -23.22 -14.17 1.88
C SER A 219 -23.67 -12.98 2.75
N ASP A 220 -23.07 -12.85 3.93
CA ASP A 220 -23.28 -11.74 4.85
C ASP A 220 -21.94 -11.05 5.13
N THR A 221 -21.82 -9.80 4.67
CA THR A 221 -20.61 -8.98 4.85
C THR A 221 -20.67 -8.13 6.11
N SER A 222 -21.80 -8.11 6.84
CA SER A 222 -21.90 -7.40 8.13
C SER A 222 -20.92 -7.96 9.17
N VAL A 223 -20.59 -9.25 9.07
CA VAL A 223 -19.58 -9.90 9.91
C VAL A 223 -18.18 -9.24 9.80
N ILE A 224 -17.86 -8.62 8.66
CA ILE A 224 -16.60 -7.87 8.51
C ILE A 224 -16.62 -6.64 9.42
N TRP A 225 -17.76 -5.96 9.52
CA TRP A 225 -17.93 -4.86 10.47
C TRP A 225 -17.79 -5.35 11.90
N ASP A 226 -18.49 -6.43 12.25
CA ASP A 226 -18.53 -6.94 13.62
C ASP A 226 -17.15 -7.43 14.10
N ILE A 227 -16.40 -8.13 13.24
CA ILE A 227 -15.10 -8.71 13.63
C ILE A 227 -13.97 -7.68 13.51
N LEU A 228 -13.88 -6.96 12.39
CA LEU A 228 -12.71 -6.14 12.07
C LEU A 228 -12.88 -4.66 12.40
N LEU A 229 -14.10 -4.11 12.33
CA LEU A 229 -14.33 -2.66 12.38
C LEU A 229 -15.13 -2.18 13.60
N SER A 230 -15.51 -3.09 14.51
CA SER A 230 -16.40 -2.79 15.64
C SER A 230 -15.73 -2.00 16.76
N ASP A 231 -14.42 -2.16 16.96
CA ASP A 231 -13.68 -1.42 17.98
C ASP A 231 -13.17 -0.10 17.41
N THR A 232 -14.03 0.92 17.50
CA THR A 232 -13.73 2.26 16.99
C THR A 232 -12.65 2.99 17.80
N SER A 233 -12.29 2.50 18.98
CA SER A 233 -11.29 3.13 19.86
C SER A 233 -9.84 2.85 19.45
N LEU A 234 -9.62 1.91 18.52
CA LEU A 234 -8.30 1.48 18.11
C LEU A 234 -7.51 2.63 17.49
N LYS A 235 -6.32 2.87 18.03
CA LYS A 235 -5.41 3.91 17.56
C LYS A 235 -4.84 3.55 16.19
N ASN A 236 -4.72 4.55 15.31
CA ASN A 236 -3.97 4.42 14.09
C ASN A 236 -2.45 4.48 14.37
N GLU A 237 -1.72 3.45 13.98
CA GLU A 237 -0.27 3.36 14.13
C GLU A 237 0.51 3.70 12.85
N GLY A 238 -0.19 4.24 11.85
CA GLY A 238 0.36 4.65 10.56
C GLY A 238 0.77 3.46 9.71
N ASP A 239 1.85 3.62 8.94
CA ASP A 239 2.40 2.61 8.04
C ASP A 239 3.43 1.68 8.72
N THR A 240 3.75 1.92 10.00
CA THR A 240 4.77 1.19 10.76
C THR A 240 4.59 -0.33 10.71
N TYR A 241 3.35 -0.80 10.83
CA TYR A 241 2.99 -2.22 10.86
C TYR A 241 2.34 -2.67 9.55
N TYR A 242 2.39 -1.82 8.51
CA TYR A 242 1.88 -2.15 7.20
C TYR A 242 2.82 -3.17 6.57
N GLY A 243 2.32 -4.36 6.29
CA GLY A 243 3.17 -5.49 5.96
C GLY A 243 2.49 -6.55 5.11
N ALA A 244 3.12 -7.73 5.07
CA ALA A 244 2.62 -8.86 4.33
C ALA A 244 1.19 -9.21 4.78
N THR A 245 0.26 -9.13 3.84
CA THR A 245 -1.14 -9.48 4.05
C THR A 245 -1.27 -10.99 4.27
N LYS A 246 -1.94 -11.37 5.35
CA LYS A 246 -2.36 -12.76 5.59
C LYS A 246 -3.68 -13.06 4.88
N MET A 247 -4.66 -12.17 5.03
CA MET A 247 -5.94 -12.22 4.30
C MET A 247 -6.34 -10.80 3.91
N GLY A 248 -6.69 -10.60 2.64
CA GLY A 248 -7.07 -9.31 2.09
C GLY A 248 -8.51 -9.28 1.67
N ILE A 249 -9.12 -8.11 1.65
CA ILE A 249 -10.47 -7.83 1.18
C ILE A 249 -10.32 -6.68 0.19
N SER A 250 -10.81 -6.89 -1.04
CA SER A 250 -11.00 -5.77 -1.97
C SER A 250 -12.19 -4.96 -1.51
N ILE A 251 -12.02 -3.66 -1.40
CA ILE A 251 -13.06 -2.73 -0.95
C ILE A 251 -13.19 -1.57 -1.94
N ASP A 252 -14.39 -1.00 -1.97
CA ASP A 252 -14.69 0.25 -2.67
C ASP A 252 -15.16 1.31 -1.67
N VAL A 253 -14.80 2.57 -1.90
CA VAL A 253 -15.24 3.71 -1.09
C VAL A 253 -15.90 4.73 -2.03
N LYS A 254 -17.22 4.58 -2.18
CA LYS A 254 -18.00 5.17 -3.29
C LYS A 254 -17.90 6.70 -3.39
N ASN A 255 -17.86 7.39 -2.26
CA ASN A 255 -17.86 8.85 -2.15
C ASN A 255 -16.53 9.52 -2.48
N VAL A 256 -15.44 8.76 -2.61
CA VAL A 256 -14.09 9.29 -2.90
C VAL A 256 -13.49 8.68 -4.17
N GLY A 257 -14.32 8.00 -4.98
CA GLY A 257 -13.90 7.40 -6.26
C GLY A 257 -13.03 6.16 -6.15
N HIS A 258 -12.61 5.76 -4.95
CA HIS A 258 -11.76 4.60 -4.75
C HIS A 258 -12.48 3.30 -5.05
N LYS A 259 -11.88 2.52 -5.95
CA LYS A 259 -12.31 1.19 -6.32
C LYS A 259 -11.16 0.22 -6.16
N ASN A 260 -11.46 -0.99 -5.72
CA ASN A 260 -10.51 -2.09 -5.60
C ASN A 260 -9.25 -1.72 -4.79
N ILE A 261 -9.44 -1.00 -3.69
CA ILE A 261 -8.39 -0.75 -2.70
C ILE A 261 -8.42 -1.86 -1.62
N SER A 262 -7.50 -1.83 -0.67
CA SER A 262 -7.28 -2.94 0.27
C SER A 262 -7.76 -2.62 1.68
N LEU A 263 -8.51 -3.55 2.26
CA LEU A 263 -8.60 -3.80 3.69
C LEU A 263 -7.97 -5.17 3.94
N ALA A 264 -7.11 -5.33 4.94
CA ALA A 264 -6.39 -6.58 5.12
C ALA A 264 -6.04 -6.83 6.58
N VAL A 265 -5.75 -8.09 6.90
CA VAL A 265 -5.18 -8.48 8.18
C VAL A 265 -3.81 -9.13 7.99
N ASN A 266 -2.93 -9.03 8.99
CA ASN A 266 -1.61 -9.65 8.98
C ASN A 266 -1.36 -10.53 10.21
N ASP A 267 -0.32 -11.37 10.15
CA ASP A 267 0.04 -12.32 11.23
C ASP A 267 0.48 -11.63 12.55
N ALA A 268 0.75 -10.32 12.51
CA ALA A 268 1.09 -9.55 13.70
C ALA A 268 -0.15 -9.09 14.50
N GLY A 269 -1.36 -9.34 14.01
CA GLY A 269 -2.61 -8.97 14.70
C GLY A 269 -3.16 -7.60 14.29
N TYR A 270 -2.75 -7.06 13.14
CA TYR A 270 -3.20 -5.74 12.67
C TYR A 270 -4.23 -5.87 11.55
N LEU A 271 -5.22 -4.99 11.61
CA LEU A 271 -6.00 -4.53 10.47
C LEU A 271 -5.18 -3.46 9.74
N GLN A 272 -5.11 -3.52 8.42
CA GLN A 272 -4.38 -2.57 7.59
C GLN A 272 -5.20 -2.14 6.37
N THR A 273 -5.09 -0.89 5.96
CA THR A 273 -5.79 -0.36 4.78
C THR A 273 -5.02 0.76 4.11
N ASN A 274 -5.21 0.91 2.80
CA ASN A 274 -4.70 2.03 2.00
C ASN A 274 -5.81 2.99 1.53
N ILE A 275 -6.94 3.06 2.26
CA ILE A 275 -7.96 4.11 2.06
C ILE A 275 -7.28 5.49 2.09
N LEU A 276 -7.55 6.30 1.06
CA LEU A 276 -6.92 7.60 0.81
C LEU A 276 -5.41 7.52 0.54
N ASN A 277 -5.00 6.54 -0.27
CA ASN A 277 -3.64 6.37 -0.81
C ASN A 277 -2.50 6.24 0.21
N THR A 278 -2.81 6.08 1.49
CA THR A 278 -1.83 6.05 2.59
C THR A 278 -2.11 4.88 3.53
N GLY A 279 -1.04 4.20 3.94
CA GLY A 279 -1.13 3.06 4.85
C GLY A 279 -1.61 3.47 6.25
N LYS A 280 -2.63 2.79 6.75
CA LYS A 280 -3.16 2.91 8.10
C LYS A 280 -3.21 1.53 8.73
N THR A 281 -2.83 1.43 9.99
CA THR A 281 -2.84 0.16 10.73
C THR A 281 -3.45 0.30 12.11
N PHE A 282 -4.21 -0.72 12.52
CA PHE A 282 -4.94 -0.78 13.78
C PHE A 282 -4.73 -2.15 14.42
N PHE A 283 -4.22 -2.19 15.65
CA PHE A 283 -4.00 -3.46 16.35
C PHE A 283 -5.32 -4.03 16.86
N ILE A 284 -5.85 -5.06 16.18
CA ILE A 284 -7.09 -5.74 16.55
C ILE A 284 -6.86 -6.99 17.42
N GLY A 285 -5.60 -7.42 17.53
CA GLY A 285 -5.20 -8.63 18.25
C GLY A 285 -5.15 -9.88 17.36
N LYS A 286 -4.21 -10.78 17.65
CA LYS A 286 -4.00 -12.01 16.87
C LYS A 286 -5.22 -12.92 16.88
N ASP A 287 -5.86 -13.07 18.03
CA ASP A 287 -7.05 -13.92 18.19
C ASP A 287 -8.20 -13.46 17.28
N LYS A 288 -8.39 -12.14 17.09
CA LYS A 288 -9.41 -11.62 16.16
C LYS A 288 -9.03 -11.87 14.70
N VAL A 289 -7.74 -11.75 14.35
CA VAL A 289 -7.25 -12.08 13.01
C VAL A 289 -7.49 -13.55 12.69
N GLU A 290 -7.09 -14.45 13.59
CA GLU A 290 -7.29 -15.89 13.44
C GLU A 290 -8.77 -16.23 13.34
N TYR A 291 -9.60 -15.67 14.22
CA TYR A 291 -11.05 -15.83 14.18
C TYR A 291 -11.66 -15.39 12.85
N PHE A 292 -11.26 -14.23 12.32
CA PHE A 292 -11.73 -13.75 11.02
C PHE A 292 -11.36 -14.72 9.89
N ILE A 293 -10.11 -15.18 9.86
CA ILE A 293 -9.61 -16.12 8.85
C ILE A 293 -10.43 -17.41 8.91
N ASP A 294 -10.55 -18.02 10.09
CA ASP A 294 -11.30 -19.26 10.28
C ASP A 294 -12.76 -19.10 9.88
N TYR A 295 -13.38 -17.96 10.19
CA TYR A 295 -14.74 -17.66 9.80
C TYR A 295 -14.89 -17.64 8.27
N VAL A 296 -14.00 -16.95 7.55
CA VAL A 296 -14.02 -16.88 6.09
C VAL A 296 -13.80 -18.26 5.46
N LEU A 297 -12.84 -19.03 5.98
CA LEU A 297 -12.54 -20.37 5.46
C LEU A 297 -13.68 -21.37 5.71
N THR A 298 -14.44 -21.20 6.79
CA THR A 298 -15.54 -22.09 7.17
C THR A 298 -16.86 -21.72 6.47
N ASN A 299 -17.16 -20.43 6.36
CA ASN A 299 -18.47 -19.94 5.92
C ASN A 299 -18.47 -19.31 4.52
N GLY A 300 -17.28 -19.00 3.98
CA GLY A 300 -17.13 -18.42 2.65
C GLY A 300 -17.22 -19.45 1.54
N THR A 301 -17.73 -19.02 0.39
CA THR A 301 -17.63 -19.80 -0.85
C THR A 301 -16.28 -19.51 -1.51
N GLY A 302 -15.37 -20.48 -1.44
CA GLY A 302 -14.00 -20.34 -1.94
C GLY A 302 -13.80 -20.91 -3.35
N THR A 303 -13.12 -20.15 -4.21
CA THR A 303 -12.70 -20.58 -5.56
C THR A 303 -11.20 -20.39 -5.69
N ARG A 304 -10.51 -21.38 -6.27
CA ARG A 304 -9.09 -21.24 -6.59
C ARG A 304 -8.92 -20.31 -7.78
N ILE A 305 -8.04 -19.32 -7.65
CA ILE A 305 -7.63 -18.47 -8.75
C ILE A 305 -6.69 -19.30 -9.64
N GLN A 306 -7.19 -19.71 -10.81
CA GLN A 306 -6.35 -20.29 -11.84
C GLN A 306 -5.74 -19.14 -12.64
N ARG A 307 -4.41 -19.07 -12.67
CA ARG A 307 -3.73 -18.27 -13.69
C ARG A 307 -3.62 -19.17 -14.91
N ASP A 308 -4.34 -18.83 -15.97
CA ASP A 308 -4.13 -19.46 -17.27
C ASP A 308 -2.70 -19.16 -17.70
N SER A 309 -1.82 -20.16 -17.56
CA SER A 309 -0.51 -20.15 -18.18
C SER A 309 -0.62 -20.74 -19.58
N GLU A 310 -1.34 -20.06 -20.47
CA GLU A 310 -1.34 -20.28 -21.92
C GLU A 310 -1.32 -18.87 -22.53
N THR A 311 -0.25 -18.38 -23.15
CA THR A 311 0.43 -18.94 -24.31
C THR A 311 1.92 -18.59 -24.30
N ALA A 312 2.78 -19.61 -24.22
CA ALA A 312 4.14 -19.51 -24.72
C ALA A 312 4.45 -20.77 -25.53
N ASP A 313 4.71 -20.54 -26.81
CA ASP A 313 5.55 -21.35 -27.69
C ASP A 313 4.99 -22.66 -28.24
N THR A 314 4.24 -22.54 -29.33
CA THR A 314 4.36 -23.50 -30.44
C THR A 314 4.50 -22.75 -31.77
N THR A 315 5.70 -22.25 -32.04
CA THR A 315 6.23 -22.30 -33.41
C THR A 315 7.50 -23.12 -33.38
N LYS A 316 7.30 -24.45 -33.46
CA LYS A 316 8.34 -25.38 -33.86
C LYS A 316 8.83 -24.99 -35.26
N ASN A 317 10.14 -24.93 -35.36
CA ASN A 317 10.91 -25.06 -36.59
C ASN A 317 10.28 -26.12 -37.52
N GLU A 318 9.93 -25.71 -38.74
CA GLU A 318 10.25 -26.41 -39.99
C GLU A 318 10.53 -25.37 -41.07
#